data_AF-A0A4U0RE07-F1
#
_entry.id   AF-A0A4U0RE07-F1
#
_cell.length_a   1.000
_cell.length_b   1.000
_cell.length_c   1.000
_cell.angle_alpha   90.00
_cell.angle_beta   90.00
_cell.angle_gamma   90.00
#
_symmetry.space_group_name_H-M   'P 1'
#
loop_
_entity.id
_entity.type
_entity.pdbx_description
1 polymer ?
#
loop_
_entity_poly.entity_id
_entity_poly.type
_entity_poly.pdbx_seq_one_letter_code
_entity_poly.pdbx_strand_id
1 'polypeptide(L)'
;MTMIRSIAIALGLTLTPAAVLAQEAGTPAPAVQEPDTGATYEAARNQLGILQYCQDQGFTGAEAVAAQTQLIGLLPEGDTTAGTAAEEKGVEGMVAVGEAELSLADAAESQGNTVEITCQQIEAAVNEVAPSLPAG
;
A
#
# COMPACT_ATOMS: atom_id res chain seq x y z
N MET A 1 49.48 18.30 -0.95
CA MET A 1 49.66 18.44 0.50
C MET A 1 49.35 17.09 1.15
N THR A 2 50.35 16.53 1.81
CA THR A 2 50.42 15.36 2.71
C THR A 2 49.23 15.35 3.72
N MET A 3 48.69 14.27 4.32
CA MET A 3 49.25 13.02 4.85
C MET A 3 48.20 11.92 5.03
N ILE A 4 48.70 10.69 4.83
CA ILE A 4 48.26 9.39 5.34
C ILE A 4 48.01 9.40 6.85
N ARG A 5 46.95 8.71 7.31
CA ARG A 5 46.99 7.95 8.58
C ARG A 5 46.21 6.65 8.45
N SER A 6 46.98 5.57 8.46
CA SER A 6 46.59 4.16 8.53
C SER A 6 45.80 3.85 9.80
N ILE A 7 44.74 3.04 9.67
CA ILE A 7 44.33 2.11 10.73
C ILE A 7 44.05 0.77 10.05
N ALA A 8 44.99 -0.16 10.24
CA ALA A 8 44.80 -1.56 9.95
C ALA A 8 43.95 -2.17 11.08
N ILE A 9 42.86 -2.86 10.73
CA ILE A 9 42.18 -3.77 11.65
C ILE A 9 42.24 -5.16 11.00
N ALA A 10 43.19 -5.95 11.49
CA ALA A 10 43.30 -7.36 11.18
C ALA A 10 42.23 -8.11 11.98
N LEU A 11 41.19 -8.59 11.31
CA LEU A 11 40.25 -9.57 11.88
C LEU A 11 40.74 -10.97 11.48
N GLY A 12 41.44 -11.60 12.41
CA GLY A 12 41.86 -12.98 12.30
C GLY A 12 40.65 -13.92 12.34
N LEU A 13 40.65 -14.90 11.44
CA LEU A 13 39.79 -16.08 11.50
C LEU A 13 40.24 -16.97 12.67
N THR A 14 39.30 -17.32 13.55
CA THR A 14 39.36 -18.59 14.31
C THR A 14 38.04 -19.33 14.16
N LEU A 15 38.15 -20.64 13.94
CA LEU A 15 37.09 -21.56 13.57
C LEU A 15 36.89 -22.60 14.71
N THR A 16 35.62 -22.94 14.97
CA THR A 16 35.06 -24.19 15.60
C THR A 16 34.84 -24.24 17.14
N PRO A 17 33.97 -25.13 17.70
CA PRO A 17 32.49 -25.05 17.74
C PRO A 17 31.83 -25.46 19.11
N ALA A 18 30.50 -25.28 19.20
CA ALA A 18 29.49 -25.99 20.04
C ALA A 18 29.34 -25.74 21.58
N ALA A 19 28.25 -25.01 21.88
CA ALA A 19 27.18 -25.25 22.89
C ALA A 19 27.48 -25.31 24.40
N VAL A 20 26.90 -24.36 25.16
CA VAL A 20 25.89 -24.64 26.22
C VAL A 20 25.15 -23.37 26.64
N LEU A 21 23.84 -23.52 26.82
CA LEU A 21 22.78 -22.54 27.07
C LEU A 21 22.85 -21.92 28.48
N ALA A 22 22.53 -20.62 28.61
CA ALA A 22 21.85 -20.07 29.80
C ALA A 22 21.42 -18.59 29.64
N GLN A 23 20.10 -18.40 29.52
CA GLN A 23 19.28 -17.33 30.15
C GLN A 23 19.43 -15.90 29.59
N GLU A 24 18.57 -15.50 28.65
CA GLU A 24 17.24 -14.90 28.90
C GLU A 24 17.30 -13.43 29.33
N ALA A 25 17.46 -12.56 28.33
CA ALA A 25 16.81 -11.26 28.31
C ALA A 25 16.08 -11.19 26.98
N GLY A 26 14.78 -11.47 27.02
CA GLY A 26 13.92 -11.49 25.84
C GLY A 26 13.94 -10.13 25.16
N THR A 27 14.68 -10.03 24.05
CA THR A 27 14.37 -9.07 23.01
C THR A 27 12.96 -9.44 22.54
N PRO A 28 11.95 -8.57 22.66
CA PRO A 28 10.65 -8.86 22.05
C PRO A 28 10.91 -9.12 20.57
N ALA A 29 10.49 -10.28 20.06
CA ALA A 29 10.36 -10.45 18.63
C ALA A 29 9.46 -9.30 18.13
N PRO A 30 9.77 -8.65 16.99
CA PRO A 30 8.87 -7.67 16.43
C PRO A 30 7.50 -8.33 16.27
N ALA A 31 6.49 -7.76 16.94
CA ALA A 31 5.13 -8.21 16.77
C ALA A 31 4.80 -8.06 15.28
N VAL A 32 4.49 -9.17 14.62
CA VAL A 32 3.87 -9.14 13.30
C VAL A 32 2.51 -8.48 13.51
N GLN A 33 2.40 -7.20 13.12
CA GLN A 33 1.13 -6.52 13.11
C GLN A 33 0.29 -7.21 12.04
N GLU A 34 -0.76 -7.92 12.47
CA GLU A 34 -1.76 -8.41 11.53
C GLU A 34 -2.31 -7.19 10.77
N PRO A 35 -2.48 -7.28 9.45
CA PRO A 35 -3.05 -6.20 8.68
C PRO A 35 -4.42 -5.85 9.29
N ASP A 36 -4.63 -4.58 9.57
CA ASP A 36 -5.93 -4.10 10.02
C ASP A 36 -6.94 -4.32 8.88
N THR A 37 -7.70 -5.40 9.00
CA THR A 37 -8.67 -5.84 7.98
C THR A 37 -9.76 -4.79 7.74
N GLY A 38 -10.11 -3.99 8.76
CA GLY A 38 -11.07 -2.89 8.63
C GLY A 38 -10.51 -1.76 7.80
N ALA A 39 -9.29 -1.30 8.12
CA ALA A 39 -8.59 -0.28 7.34
C ALA A 39 -8.34 -0.73 5.88
N THR A 40 -8.14 -2.02 5.65
CA THR A 40 -7.98 -2.58 4.30
C THR A 40 -9.26 -2.49 3.49
N TYR A 41 -10.41 -2.82 4.09
CA TYR A 41 -11.72 -2.69 3.44
C TYR A 41 -12.02 -1.23 3.10
N GLU A 42 -11.86 -0.31 4.05
CA GLU A 42 -12.08 1.12 3.84
C GLU A 42 -11.18 1.70 2.73
N ALA A 43 -9.89 1.37 2.75
CA ALA A 43 -8.95 1.81 1.70
C ALA A 43 -9.35 1.27 0.32
N ALA A 44 -9.78 0.01 0.22
CA ALA A 44 -10.23 -0.57 -1.04
C ALA A 44 -11.51 0.13 -1.55
N ARG A 45 -12.42 0.50 -0.65
CA ARG A 45 -13.63 1.27 -1.00
C ARG A 45 -13.29 2.70 -1.42
N ASN A 46 -12.33 3.37 -0.77
CA ASN A 46 -11.82 4.67 -1.23
C ASN A 46 -11.20 4.55 -2.62
N GLN A 47 -10.41 3.50 -2.87
CA GLN A 47 -9.80 3.25 -4.17
C GLN A 47 -10.84 3.02 -5.27
N LEU A 48 -11.97 2.37 -4.96
CA LEU A 48 -13.12 2.25 -5.87
C LEU A 48 -13.70 3.61 -6.23
N GLY A 49 -13.92 4.48 -5.25
CA GLY A 49 -14.40 5.84 -5.49
C GLY A 49 -13.44 6.65 -6.36
N ILE A 50 -12.12 6.53 -6.14
CA ILE A 50 -11.10 7.19 -6.98
C ILE A 50 -11.18 6.70 -8.43
N LEU A 51 -11.39 5.39 -8.65
CA LEU A 51 -11.55 4.86 -10.01
C LEU A 51 -12.82 5.35 -10.69
N GLN A 52 -13.91 5.54 -9.93
CA GLN A 52 -15.14 6.16 -10.44
C GLN A 52 -14.87 7.63 -10.81
N TYR A 53 -14.18 8.39 -9.96
CA TYR A 53 -13.73 9.75 -10.29
C TYR A 53 -12.87 9.78 -11.56
N CYS A 54 -11.87 8.90 -11.66
CA CYS A 54 -11.00 8.80 -12.83
C CYS A 54 -11.77 8.44 -14.11
N GLN A 55 -12.77 7.57 -14.00
CA GLN A 55 -13.66 7.21 -15.10
C GLN A 55 -14.52 8.41 -15.55
N ASP A 56 -15.13 9.14 -14.61
CA ASP A 56 -15.96 10.31 -14.90
C ASP A 56 -15.16 11.43 -15.59
N GLN A 57 -13.87 11.53 -15.26
CA GLN A 57 -12.93 12.44 -15.90
C GLN A 57 -12.45 11.96 -17.29
N GLY A 58 -12.76 10.72 -17.67
CA GLY A 58 -12.35 10.09 -18.93
C GLY A 58 -10.90 9.60 -18.95
N PHE A 59 -10.27 9.42 -17.78
CA PHE A 59 -8.87 8.97 -17.67
C PHE A 59 -8.72 7.45 -17.58
N THR A 60 -9.77 6.73 -17.22
CA THR A 60 -9.78 5.25 -17.07
C THR A 60 -11.05 4.62 -17.64
N GLY A 61 -11.01 3.32 -17.90
CA GLY A 61 -12.15 2.53 -18.38
C GLY A 61 -13.06 1.98 -17.27
N ALA A 62 -14.24 1.48 -17.67
CA ALA A 62 -15.21 0.85 -16.77
C ALA A 62 -14.72 -0.48 -16.17
N GLU A 63 -13.80 -1.14 -16.86
CA GLU A 63 -13.14 -2.37 -16.45
C GLU A 63 -12.39 -2.22 -15.12
N ALA A 64 -11.75 -1.06 -14.88
CA ALA A 64 -11.00 -0.81 -13.65
C ALA A 64 -11.93 -0.77 -12.43
N VAL A 65 -13.08 -0.08 -12.56
CA VAL A 65 -14.12 -0.04 -11.53
C VAL A 65 -14.67 -1.44 -11.25
N ALA A 66 -14.94 -2.22 -12.30
CA ALA A 66 -15.43 -3.59 -12.17
C ALA A 66 -14.42 -4.52 -11.48
N ALA A 67 -13.15 -4.44 -11.84
CA ALA A 67 -12.08 -5.22 -11.22
C ALA A 67 -11.85 -4.82 -9.75
N GLN A 68 -11.87 -3.53 -9.42
CA GLN A 68 -11.79 -3.08 -8.02
C GLN A 68 -13.00 -3.53 -7.20
N THR A 69 -14.19 -3.54 -7.78
CA THR A 69 -15.41 -4.06 -7.13
C THR A 69 -15.27 -5.55 -6.80
N GLN A 70 -14.76 -6.35 -7.73
CA GLN A 70 -14.49 -7.76 -7.50
C GLN A 70 -13.43 -7.98 -6.41
N LEU A 71 -12.35 -7.19 -6.42
CA LEU A 71 -11.32 -7.22 -5.38
C LEU A 71 -11.88 -6.97 -3.98
N ILE A 72 -12.76 -5.97 -3.84
CA ILE A 72 -13.44 -5.69 -2.56
C ILE A 72 -14.26 -6.91 -2.10
N GLY A 73 -14.95 -7.60 -3.02
CA GLY A 73 -15.73 -8.80 -2.71
C GLY A 73 -14.89 -9.99 -2.21
N LEU A 74 -13.57 -9.95 -2.37
CA LEU A 74 -12.65 -10.97 -1.84
C LEU A 74 -12.09 -10.60 -0.47
N LEU A 75 -12.25 -9.35 -0.02
CA LEU A 75 -11.80 -8.92 1.29
C LEU A 75 -12.73 -9.46 2.39
N PRO A 76 -12.21 -9.67 3.61
CA PRO A 76 -13.07 -9.83 4.78
C PRO A 76 -14.05 -8.67 4.90
N GLU A 77 -15.25 -8.92 5.43
CA GLU A 77 -16.21 -7.86 5.70
C GLU A 77 -15.63 -6.81 6.66
N GLY A 78 -15.73 -5.53 6.26
CA GLY A 78 -15.37 -4.39 7.10
C GLY A 78 -16.61 -3.59 7.54
N ASP A 79 -16.37 -2.42 8.14
CA ASP A 79 -17.44 -1.48 8.48
C ASP A 79 -18.03 -0.87 7.19
N THR A 80 -19.26 -1.26 6.87
CA THR A 80 -19.98 -0.77 5.67
C THR A 80 -20.24 0.73 5.68
N THR A 81 -20.42 1.36 6.85
CA THR A 81 -20.65 2.81 6.96
C THR A 81 -19.35 3.55 6.68
N ALA A 82 -18.26 3.15 7.32
CA ALA A 82 -16.94 3.73 7.10
C ALA A 82 -16.47 3.51 5.65
N GLY A 83 -16.66 2.30 5.10
CA GLY A 83 -16.34 2.01 3.72
C GLY A 83 -17.18 2.80 2.70
N THR A 84 -18.45 3.11 3.00
CA THR A 84 -19.27 3.97 2.13
C THR A 84 -18.78 5.41 2.16
N ALA A 85 -18.48 5.95 3.35
CA ALA A 85 -17.90 7.28 3.47
C ALA A 85 -16.54 7.38 2.75
N ALA A 86 -15.72 6.32 2.84
CA ALA A 86 -14.43 6.25 2.15
C ALA A 86 -14.59 6.23 0.61
N GLU A 87 -15.57 5.50 0.07
CA GLU A 87 -15.90 5.52 -1.37
C GLU A 87 -16.38 6.90 -1.81
N GLU A 88 -17.28 7.54 -1.05
CA GLU A 88 -17.77 8.90 -1.35
C GLU A 88 -16.62 9.90 -1.43
N LYS A 89 -15.66 9.84 -0.50
CA LYS A 89 -14.43 10.64 -0.56
C LYS A 89 -13.60 10.37 -1.81
N GLY A 90 -13.51 9.11 -2.21
CA GLY A 90 -12.82 8.73 -3.45
C GLY A 90 -13.46 9.36 -4.68
N VAL A 91 -14.80 9.35 -4.75
CA VAL A 91 -15.59 9.99 -5.82
C VAL A 91 -15.37 11.50 -5.87
N GLU A 92 -15.15 12.14 -4.72
CA GLU A 92 -14.78 13.55 -4.62
C GLU A 92 -13.32 13.83 -5.05
N GLY A 93 -12.56 12.80 -5.44
CA GLY A 93 -11.16 12.91 -5.83
C GLY A 93 -10.22 13.02 -4.62
N MET A 94 -10.58 12.43 -3.48
CA MET A 94 -9.78 12.42 -2.26
C MET A 94 -9.20 11.02 -1.97
N VAL A 95 -7.92 10.98 -1.63
CA VAL A 95 -7.24 9.81 -1.07
C VAL A 95 -7.44 9.85 0.44
N ALA A 96 -8.17 8.86 0.98
CA ALA A 96 -8.44 8.73 2.40
C ALA A 96 -7.73 7.49 2.96
N VAL A 97 -6.83 7.70 3.92
CA VAL A 97 -6.09 6.63 4.60
C VAL A 97 -6.24 6.82 6.11
N GLY A 98 -7.16 6.05 6.70
CA GLY A 98 -7.55 6.27 8.10
C GLY A 98 -8.09 7.69 8.29
N GLU A 99 -7.51 8.43 9.23
CA GLU A 99 -7.92 9.81 9.53
C GLU A 99 -7.28 10.88 8.61
N ALA A 100 -6.34 10.47 7.75
CA ALA A 100 -5.67 11.39 6.83
C ALA A 100 -6.41 11.49 5.49
N GLU A 101 -6.67 12.71 5.04
CA GLU A 101 -7.24 13.01 3.73
C GLU A 101 -6.29 13.91 2.93
N LEU A 102 -6.09 13.60 1.65
CA LEU A 102 -5.33 14.42 0.69
C LEU A 102 -6.06 14.41 -0.64
N SER A 103 -6.06 15.53 -1.37
CA SER A 103 -6.64 15.52 -2.72
C SER A 103 -5.79 14.67 -3.66
N LEU A 104 -6.42 14.00 -4.63
CA LEU A 104 -5.72 13.22 -5.65
C LEU A 104 -4.79 14.11 -6.49
N ALA A 105 -5.14 15.38 -6.65
CA ALA A 105 -4.29 16.38 -7.31
C ALA A 105 -3.00 16.65 -6.53
N ASP A 106 -3.10 16.92 -5.23
CA ASP A 106 -1.92 17.14 -4.38
C ASP A 106 -1.08 15.85 -4.26
N ALA A 107 -1.74 14.69 -4.18
CA ALA A 107 -1.09 13.39 -4.17
C ALA A 107 -0.30 13.15 -5.46
N ALA A 108 -0.89 13.48 -6.62
CA ALA A 108 -0.21 13.37 -7.91
C ALA A 108 0.97 14.35 -8.02
N GLU A 109 0.77 15.61 -7.64
CA GLU A 109 1.81 16.65 -7.69
C GLU A 109 3.00 16.30 -6.79
N SER A 110 2.73 15.78 -5.58
CA SER A 110 3.78 15.35 -4.65
C SER A 110 4.67 14.23 -5.21
N GLN A 111 4.15 13.48 -6.19
CA GLN A 111 4.85 12.41 -6.91
C GLN A 111 5.38 12.87 -8.28
N GLY A 112 5.27 14.15 -8.62
CA GLY A 112 5.68 14.71 -9.90
C GLY A 112 4.83 14.26 -11.09
N ASN A 113 3.59 13.86 -10.83
CA ASN A 113 2.62 13.37 -11.82
C ASN A 113 1.45 14.35 -12.01
N THR A 114 0.62 14.07 -13.00
CA THR A 114 -0.71 14.68 -13.14
C THR A 114 -1.79 13.73 -12.64
N VAL A 115 -3.00 14.24 -12.39
CA VAL A 115 -4.16 13.40 -12.02
C VAL A 115 -4.41 12.33 -13.08
N GLU A 116 -4.34 12.67 -14.38
CA GLU A 116 -4.51 11.71 -15.48
C GLU A 116 -3.49 10.56 -15.40
N ILE A 117 -2.20 10.88 -15.24
CA ILE A 117 -1.15 9.86 -15.15
C ILE A 117 -1.33 8.99 -13.92
N THR A 118 -1.70 9.57 -12.78
CA THR A 118 -1.99 8.82 -11.56
C THR A 118 -3.20 7.89 -11.76
N CYS A 119 -4.29 8.38 -12.36
CA CYS A 119 -5.46 7.58 -12.70
C CYS A 119 -5.11 6.38 -13.59
N GLN A 120 -4.32 6.60 -14.64
CA GLN A 120 -3.87 5.54 -15.55
C GLN A 120 -2.98 4.51 -14.84
N GLN A 121 -2.15 4.93 -13.88
CA GLN A 121 -1.34 4.02 -13.07
C GLN A 121 -2.21 3.16 -12.14
N ILE A 122 -3.23 3.74 -11.52
CA ILE A 122 -4.18 3.01 -10.67
C ILE A 122 -4.95 1.98 -11.52
N GLU A 123 -5.46 2.38 -12.68
CA GLU A 123 -6.11 1.47 -13.61
C GLU A 123 -5.19 0.32 -14.03
N ALA A 124 -3.95 0.63 -14.41
CA ALA A 124 -2.98 -0.39 -14.80
C ALA A 124 -2.75 -1.41 -13.67
N ALA A 125 -2.62 -0.94 -12.42
CA ALA A 125 -2.41 -1.80 -11.26
C ALA A 125 -3.61 -2.73 -11.02
N VAL A 126 -4.84 -2.22 -11.11
CA VAL A 126 -6.05 -3.03 -10.92
C VAL A 126 -6.23 -4.02 -12.09
N ASN A 127 -5.96 -3.59 -13.31
CA ASN A 127 -6.05 -4.43 -14.51
C ASN A 127 -4.97 -5.52 -14.55
N GLU A 128 -3.81 -5.33 -13.90
CA GLU A 128 -2.81 -6.39 -13.74
C GLU A 128 -3.35 -7.54 -12.89
N VAL A 129 -4.15 -7.24 -11.87
CA VAL A 129 -4.73 -8.24 -10.96
C VAL A 129 -6.02 -8.84 -11.54
N ALA A 130 -6.78 -8.11 -12.35
CA ALA A 130 -8.08 -8.51 -12.87
C ALA A 130 -8.14 -9.93 -13.49
N PRO A 131 -7.16 -10.40 -14.30
CA PRO A 131 -7.18 -11.75 -14.86
C PRO A 131 -7.03 -12.88 -13.82
N SER A 132 -6.55 -12.56 -12.62
CA SER A 132 -6.39 -13.51 -11.52
C SER A 132 -7.62 -13.60 -10.61
N LEU A 133 -8.61 -12.72 -10.83
CA LEU A 133 -9.83 -12.71 -10.04
C LEU A 133 -10.71 -13.91 -10.41
N PRO A 134 -11.42 -14.50 -9.43
CA PRO A 134 -12.44 -15.50 -9.74
C PRO A 134 -13.45 -14.92 -10.73
N ALA A 135 -13.95 -15.75 -11.64
CA ALA A 135 -15.06 -15.35 -12.48
C ALA A 135 -16.26 -15.01 -11.57
N GLY A 136 -16.77 -13.78 -11.71
CA GLY A 136 -17.95 -13.27 -10.99
C GLY A 136 -19.25 -13.96 -11.39
#